data_AF-A0A7V3JN15-F1
#
_entry.id   AF-A0A7V3JN15-F1
#
_cell.length_a   1.000
_cell.length_b   1.000
_cell.length_c   1.000
_cell.angle_alpha   90.00
_cell.angle_beta   90.00
_cell.angle_gamma   90.00
#
_symmetry.space_group_name_H-M   'P 1'
#
loop_
_entity.id
_entity.type
_entity.pdbx_description
1 polymer ?
#
loop_
_entity_poly.entity_id
_entity_poly.type
_entity_poly.pdbx_seq_one_letter_code
_entity_poly.pdbx_strand_id
1 'polypeptide(L)'
;MGKGCFRAFGAGFLGAVLMGTSWAAGPSPALRVTVDQGARSISLHLREPDLEVTLFESGRRLRLVDRRSGKEAVIEAEGLSILFSQDVTGIQLFGGEMAIVRCGPEVFEVRRHTPEGGLGEVKVLRHDNIVYDVAFSPDGRQILSCGFDLTIRLWDADSGRLVQKFQGTRADLSVHSIAWSKDGRYAVLGAGQYRGTGQVILWDVQQWKDVRHMGEFGNPIVRVAISPDGKLAIAGNTEGMLTCWDLSTGREISRLQTGGRGVRHVAFAPDCRHAAYVVEAKGGARGAVWNVRAGGEVREITKAVEPLAAVFVAGGSKLLVACGDGAMRTIDVDTGEEIAQSRIAPGARCVAFSEDGRWAVTGESTGAVCVWNVARGEQIARFEGHIREVVAVTIAPDGRSVISGGYDHTVRVWTIPGGLK
;
A
#
# COMPACT_ATOMS: atom_id res chain seq x y z
N MET A 1 -24.13 -8.91 -15.68
CA MET A 1 -22.75 -9.30 -15.33
C MET A 1 -22.57 -9.04 -13.85
N GLY A 2 -22.98 -10.01 -13.02
CA GLY A 2 -23.06 -9.85 -11.56
C GLY A 2 -21.83 -10.45 -10.88
N LYS A 3 -21.30 -9.73 -9.88
CA LYS A 3 -20.30 -10.24 -8.94
C LYS A 3 -20.96 -11.33 -8.08
N GLY A 4 -20.58 -12.59 -8.28
CA GLY A 4 -21.02 -13.68 -7.41
C GLY A 4 -20.10 -13.80 -6.20
N CYS A 5 -20.54 -13.32 -5.04
CA CYS A 5 -19.88 -13.57 -3.75
C CYS A 5 -20.60 -14.76 -3.10
N PHE A 6 -19.97 -15.93 -3.03
CA PHE A 6 -20.55 -17.08 -2.32
C PHE A 6 -20.08 -17.05 -0.86
N ARG A 7 -20.98 -16.70 0.05
CA ARG A 7 -20.80 -16.86 1.49
C ARG A 7 -21.49 -18.15 1.92
N ALA A 8 -20.72 -19.13 2.41
CA ALA A 8 -21.26 -20.22 3.21
C ALA A 8 -21.30 -19.74 4.67
N PHE A 9 -22.49 -19.41 5.18
CA PHE A 9 -22.70 -19.20 6.61
C PHE A 9 -22.98 -20.54 7.26
N GLY A 10 -22.30 -20.81 8.38
CA GLY A 10 -22.60 -21.94 9.25
C GLY A 10 -23.94 -21.75 9.97
N ALA A 11 -24.64 -22.88 10.14
CA ALA A 11 -25.86 -23.13 10.90
C ALA A 11 -27.16 -22.51 10.36
N GLY A 12 -27.74 -23.15 9.33
CA GLY A 12 -29.17 -23.03 9.02
C GLY A 12 -29.51 -23.09 7.54
N PHE A 13 -29.92 -24.28 7.07
CA PHE A 13 -30.67 -24.56 5.83
C PHE A 13 -30.03 -24.28 4.46
N LEU A 14 -30.05 -25.33 3.63
CA LEU A 14 -29.80 -25.34 2.19
C LEU A 14 -30.69 -24.31 1.47
N GLY A 15 -30.09 -23.45 0.63
CA GLY A 15 -30.86 -22.51 -0.18
C GLY A 15 -30.06 -21.80 -1.27
N ALA A 16 -29.52 -22.55 -2.24
CA ALA A 16 -29.39 -22.16 -3.66
C ALA A 16 -28.64 -23.27 -4.41
N VAL A 17 -29.42 -24.22 -4.94
CA VAL A 17 -28.96 -25.29 -5.80
C VAL A 17 -28.89 -24.76 -7.23
N LEU A 18 -27.69 -24.71 -7.83
CA LEU A 18 -27.55 -24.78 -9.29
C LEU A 18 -27.45 -26.27 -9.64
N MET A 19 -28.60 -26.91 -9.91
CA MET A 19 -28.64 -28.20 -10.59
C MET A 19 -28.28 -27.94 -12.06
N GLY A 20 -27.07 -28.30 -12.45
CA GLY A 20 -26.64 -28.29 -13.84
C GLY A 20 -25.37 -29.10 -14.00
N THR A 21 -25.46 -30.26 -14.65
CA THR A 21 -24.32 -31.10 -15.04
C THR A 21 -23.62 -30.60 -16.30
N SER A 22 -23.86 -29.36 -16.74
CA SER A 22 -23.37 -28.82 -18.00
C SER A 22 -22.39 -27.65 -17.81
N TRP A 23 -21.40 -27.61 -18.69
CA TRP A 23 -20.43 -26.54 -18.83
C TRP A 23 -21.14 -25.25 -19.24
N ALA A 24 -21.00 -24.16 -18.46
CA ALA A 24 -21.40 -22.84 -18.91
C ALA A 24 -20.43 -22.40 -20.04
N ALA A 25 -20.93 -22.28 -21.27
CA ALA A 25 -20.15 -21.80 -22.41
C ALA A 25 -20.00 -20.27 -22.34
N GLY A 26 -18.78 -19.80 -22.08
CA GLY A 26 -18.36 -18.40 -22.09
C GLY A 26 -16.83 -18.31 -21.93
N PRO A 27 -16.17 -17.23 -22.36
CA PRO A 27 -14.72 -17.14 -22.34
C PRO A 27 -14.23 -16.90 -20.90
N SER A 28 -13.76 -17.99 -20.26
CA SER A 28 -13.00 -18.09 -19.00
C SER A 28 -13.69 -17.78 -17.66
N PRO A 29 -13.39 -18.53 -16.56
CA PRO A 29 -12.86 -19.89 -16.47
C PRO A 29 -13.99 -20.91 -16.26
N ALA A 30 -13.83 -22.11 -16.81
CA ALA A 30 -14.80 -23.18 -16.66
C ALA A 30 -14.64 -23.85 -15.27
N LEU A 31 -15.38 -23.32 -14.30
CA LEU A 31 -15.49 -23.82 -12.93
C LEU A 31 -16.66 -24.81 -12.82
N ARG A 32 -16.44 -25.99 -12.24
CA ARG A 32 -17.49 -26.94 -11.86
C ARG A 32 -17.50 -27.12 -10.34
N VAL A 33 -18.69 -27.07 -9.74
CA VAL A 33 -18.88 -27.30 -8.31
C VAL A 33 -19.56 -28.65 -8.09
N THR A 34 -19.07 -29.42 -7.13
CA THR A 34 -19.60 -30.71 -6.71
C THR A 34 -19.77 -30.69 -5.20
N VAL A 35 -20.91 -31.20 -4.72
CA VAL A 35 -21.20 -31.31 -3.29
C VAL A 35 -21.37 -32.78 -2.97
N ASP A 36 -20.53 -33.30 -2.09
CA ASP A 36 -20.63 -34.67 -1.60
C ASP A 36 -21.26 -34.65 -0.20
N GLN A 37 -22.51 -35.12 -0.11
CA GLN A 37 -23.25 -35.18 1.15
C GLN A 37 -22.75 -36.31 2.07
N GLY A 38 -22.15 -37.37 1.52
CA GLY A 38 -21.60 -38.48 2.29
C GLY A 38 -20.25 -38.14 2.91
N ALA A 39 -19.37 -37.54 2.10
CA ALA A 39 -18.07 -37.05 2.55
C ALA A 39 -18.14 -35.68 3.27
N ARG A 40 -19.32 -35.05 3.28
CA ARG A 40 -19.56 -33.72 3.85
C ARG A 40 -18.54 -32.71 3.32
N SER A 41 -18.50 -32.54 2.00
CA SER A 41 -17.51 -31.69 1.35
C SER A 41 -18.05 -30.97 0.12
N ILE A 42 -17.37 -29.88 -0.25
CA ILE A 42 -17.58 -29.13 -1.48
C ILE A 42 -16.28 -29.17 -2.29
N SER A 43 -16.35 -29.71 -3.50
CA SER A 43 -15.26 -29.72 -4.48
C SER A 43 -15.48 -28.68 -5.55
N LEU A 44 -14.39 -28.02 -5.96
CA LEU A 44 -14.33 -27.05 -7.04
C LEU A 44 -13.31 -27.57 -8.05
N HIS A 45 -13.76 -27.80 -9.28
CA HIS A 45 -12.91 -28.24 -10.39
C HIS A 45 -12.68 -27.06 -11.35
N LEU A 46 -11.42 -26.70 -11.52
CA LEU A 46 -10.96 -25.70 -12.46
C LEU A 46 -10.46 -26.42 -13.71
N ARG A 47 -10.84 -25.94 -14.90
CA ARG A 47 -10.35 -26.52 -16.17
C ARG A 47 -8.94 -26.04 -16.51
N GLU A 48 -8.63 -24.78 -16.20
CA GLU A 48 -7.34 -24.15 -16.48
C GLU A 48 -6.96 -23.22 -15.32
N PRO A 49 -6.00 -23.62 -14.45
CA PRO A 49 -5.32 -24.93 -14.42
C PRO A 49 -6.27 -26.09 -14.06
N ASP A 50 -5.93 -27.33 -14.44
CA ASP A 50 -6.72 -28.56 -14.16
C ASP A 50 -6.58 -28.96 -12.68
N LEU A 51 -7.18 -28.14 -11.81
CA LEU A 51 -7.02 -28.18 -10.36
C LEU A 51 -8.36 -28.53 -9.71
N GLU A 52 -8.34 -29.48 -8.77
CA GLU A 52 -9.46 -29.77 -7.87
C GLU A 52 -9.15 -29.27 -6.47
N VAL A 53 -10.10 -28.54 -5.88
CA VAL A 53 -10.04 -27.99 -4.52
C VAL A 53 -11.24 -28.51 -3.73
N THR A 54 -11.01 -29.29 -2.67
CA THR A 54 -12.07 -29.83 -1.80
C THR A 54 -12.00 -29.20 -0.41
N LEU A 55 -13.10 -28.62 0.05
CA LEU A 55 -13.28 -28.16 1.43
C LEU A 55 -14.24 -29.08 2.17
N PHE A 56 -13.84 -29.58 3.34
CA PHE A 56 -14.68 -30.43 4.18
C PHE A 56 -15.50 -29.59 5.18
N GLU A 57 -16.72 -30.04 5.52
CA GLU A 57 -17.77 -29.32 6.27
C GLU A 57 -17.31 -28.80 7.64
N SER A 58 -16.30 -29.42 8.24
CA SER A 58 -15.69 -28.92 9.47
C SER A 58 -15.00 -27.56 9.30
N GLY A 59 -14.75 -27.12 8.06
CA GLY A 59 -13.85 -26.01 7.76
C GLY A 59 -12.45 -26.26 8.30
N ARG A 60 -12.10 -27.53 8.58
CA ARG A 60 -10.83 -27.92 9.20
C ARG A 60 -9.86 -28.61 8.26
N ARG A 61 -10.32 -28.99 7.06
CA ARG A 61 -9.50 -29.69 6.07
C ARG A 61 -9.76 -29.14 4.67
N LEU A 62 -8.70 -28.77 3.98
CA LEU A 62 -8.66 -28.43 2.56
C LEU A 62 -7.79 -29.44 1.82
N ARG A 63 -8.25 -29.95 0.69
CA ARG A 63 -7.50 -30.85 -0.20
C ARG A 63 -7.34 -30.18 -1.56
N LEU A 64 -6.14 -30.24 -2.12
CA LEU A 64 -5.76 -29.68 -3.42
C LEU A 64 -5.17 -30.80 -4.28
N VAL A 65 -5.70 -30.99 -5.48
CA VAL A 65 -5.23 -32.02 -6.43
C VAL A 65 -5.00 -31.40 -7.79
N ASP A 66 -3.75 -31.40 -8.26
CA ASP A 66 -3.44 -31.14 -9.66
C ASP A 66 -3.75 -32.39 -10.48
N ARG A 67 -4.75 -32.31 -11.34
CA ARG A 67 -5.25 -33.46 -12.11
C ARG A 67 -4.37 -33.79 -13.32
N ARG A 68 -3.46 -32.90 -13.74
CA ARG A 68 -2.46 -33.18 -14.78
C ARG A 68 -1.30 -33.97 -14.23
N SER A 69 -0.75 -33.57 -13.09
CA SER A 69 0.42 -34.22 -12.49
C SER A 69 0.07 -35.32 -11.48
N GLY A 70 -1.18 -35.35 -10.98
CA GLY A 70 -1.61 -36.25 -9.92
C GLY A 70 -1.09 -35.87 -8.53
N LYS A 71 -0.42 -34.73 -8.38
CA LYS A 71 0.09 -34.25 -7.09
C LYS A 71 -1.06 -33.81 -6.20
N GLU A 72 -0.95 -34.16 -4.91
CA GLU A 72 -1.93 -33.81 -3.89
C GLU A 72 -1.26 -33.05 -2.73
N ALA A 73 -1.98 -32.07 -2.18
CA ALA A 73 -1.67 -31.44 -0.91
C ALA A 73 -2.91 -31.37 -0.02
N VAL A 74 -2.73 -31.58 1.28
CA VAL A 74 -3.78 -31.51 2.29
C VAL A 74 -3.36 -30.50 3.35
N ILE A 75 -4.29 -29.61 3.72
CA ILE A 75 -4.08 -28.56 4.73
C ILE A 75 -5.15 -28.74 5.80
N GLU A 76 -4.71 -28.75 7.06
CA GLU A 76 -5.61 -28.82 8.22
C GLU A 76 -5.39 -27.61 9.13
N ALA A 77 -6.43 -26.79 9.31
CA ALA A 77 -6.42 -25.58 10.14
C ALA A 77 -7.86 -25.16 10.48
N GLU A 78 -8.11 -24.40 11.54
CA GLU A 78 -9.48 -23.98 11.88
C GLU A 78 -9.96 -22.79 11.04
N GLY A 79 -11.21 -22.86 10.55
CA GLY A 79 -11.87 -21.73 9.90
C GLY A 79 -11.54 -21.56 8.41
N LEU A 80 -11.16 -22.63 7.72
CA LEU A 80 -10.81 -22.62 6.30
C LEU A 80 -11.97 -22.13 5.43
N SER A 81 -11.69 -21.23 4.49
CA SER A 81 -12.58 -20.90 3.38
C SER A 81 -11.76 -20.67 2.12
N ILE A 82 -12.41 -20.65 0.96
CA ILE A 82 -11.75 -20.53 -0.35
C ILE A 82 -12.25 -19.25 -1.02
N LEU A 83 -11.32 -18.41 -1.50
CA LEU A 83 -11.64 -17.17 -2.20
C LEU A 83 -10.90 -17.15 -3.55
N PHE A 84 -11.65 -16.91 -4.64
CA PHE A 84 -11.11 -16.77 -5.99
C PHE A 84 -11.24 -15.34 -6.47
N SER A 85 -10.21 -14.86 -7.17
CA SER A 85 -10.28 -13.67 -8.02
C SER A 85 -9.81 -14.06 -9.41
N GLN A 86 -10.39 -13.46 -10.45
CA GLN A 86 -10.04 -13.73 -11.85
C GLN A 86 -8.56 -13.48 -12.17
N ASP A 87 -7.89 -12.70 -11.31
CA ASP A 87 -6.48 -12.32 -11.46
C ASP A 87 -5.56 -13.03 -10.45
N VAL A 88 -6.08 -13.96 -9.64
CA VAL A 88 -5.33 -14.61 -8.55
C VAL A 88 -5.09 -16.08 -8.86
N THR A 89 -3.82 -16.47 -8.83
CA THR A 89 -3.35 -17.86 -8.95
C THR A 89 -3.30 -18.63 -7.62
N GLY A 90 -3.79 -18.06 -6.50
CA GLY A 90 -3.68 -18.62 -5.14
C GLY A 90 -4.99 -18.75 -4.33
N ILE A 91 -4.95 -19.52 -3.24
CA ILE A 91 -6.10 -19.86 -2.37
C ILE A 91 -5.87 -19.34 -0.96
N GLN A 92 -6.58 -18.30 -0.53
CA GLN A 92 -6.47 -17.81 0.85
C GLN A 92 -7.35 -18.60 1.82
N LEU A 93 -6.76 -19.18 2.87
CA LEU A 93 -7.44 -19.81 4.00
C LEU A 93 -7.59 -18.82 5.16
N PHE A 94 -8.69 -18.90 5.90
CA PHE A 94 -8.92 -18.08 7.11
C PHE A 94 -8.48 -18.88 8.35
N GLY A 95 -7.89 -18.21 9.35
CA GLY A 95 -7.32 -18.85 10.56
C GLY A 95 -5.89 -18.41 10.92
N GLY A 96 -5.31 -17.43 10.22
CA GLY A 96 -3.93 -16.97 10.46
C GLY A 96 -2.87 -17.76 9.69
N GLU A 97 -3.25 -18.85 9.03
CA GLU A 97 -2.39 -19.60 8.12
C GLU A 97 -2.76 -19.28 6.67
N MET A 98 -1.78 -18.83 5.87
CA MET A 98 -1.97 -18.56 4.44
C MET A 98 -1.38 -19.71 3.63
N ALA A 99 -2.14 -20.22 2.64
CA ALA A 99 -1.61 -21.15 1.66
C ALA A 99 -1.44 -20.43 0.32
N ILE A 100 -0.22 -20.14 -0.09
CA ILE A 100 -0.01 -19.63 -1.45
C ILE A 100 0.08 -20.85 -2.36
N VAL A 101 -0.94 -21.02 -3.20
CA VAL A 101 -0.86 -21.91 -4.35
C VAL A 101 -0.31 -21.07 -5.49
N ARG A 102 0.80 -21.49 -6.11
CA ARG A 102 1.29 -20.90 -7.37
C ARG A 102 1.11 -21.94 -8.44
N CYS A 103 0.24 -21.67 -9.41
CA CYS A 103 0.09 -22.53 -10.58
C CYS A 103 0.88 -21.94 -11.75
N GLY A 104 2.12 -22.42 -11.94
CA GLY A 104 2.88 -22.23 -13.18
C GLY A 104 2.83 -23.49 -14.04
N PRO A 105 3.31 -23.45 -15.30
CA PRO A 105 3.26 -24.60 -16.20
C PRO A 105 4.05 -25.84 -15.73
N GLU A 106 4.93 -25.73 -14.74
CA GLU A 106 5.85 -26.81 -14.34
C GLU A 106 5.98 -27.04 -12.81
N VAL A 107 5.33 -26.24 -11.95
CA VAL A 107 5.49 -26.37 -10.49
C VAL A 107 4.18 -26.14 -9.75
N PHE A 108 3.82 -27.14 -8.93
CA PHE A 108 2.80 -27.05 -7.89
C PHE A 108 3.54 -26.88 -6.56
N GLU A 109 3.41 -25.69 -5.95
CA GLU A 109 3.93 -25.44 -4.61
C GLU A 109 2.78 -24.98 -3.72
N VAL A 110 2.54 -25.74 -2.65
CA VAL A 110 1.59 -25.40 -1.58
C VAL A 110 2.43 -25.13 -0.34
N ARG A 111 2.64 -23.85 -0.05
CA ARG A 111 3.33 -23.45 1.18
C ARG A 111 2.30 -23.24 2.27
N ARG A 112 2.37 -24.02 3.34
CA ARG A 112 1.79 -23.59 4.63
C ARG A 112 2.62 -22.41 5.10
N HIS A 113 2.07 -21.21 5.03
CA HIS A 113 2.70 -20.07 5.67
C HIS A 113 2.39 -20.11 7.16
N THR A 114 3.06 -20.99 7.88
CA THR A 114 3.57 -20.63 9.19
C THR A 114 4.72 -19.64 8.95
N PRO A 115 4.82 -18.52 9.68
CA PRO A 115 5.98 -17.66 9.59
C PRO A 115 7.22 -18.45 10.05
N GLU A 116 7.82 -19.21 9.14
CA GLU A 116 9.11 -19.86 9.37
C GLU A 116 10.15 -18.75 9.37
N GLY A 117 10.44 -18.29 10.59
CA GLY A 117 11.15 -17.05 10.87
C GLY A 117 10.23 -16.10 11.64
N GLY A 118 10.06 -16.34 12.94
CA GLY A 118 9.10 -15.65 13.81
C GLY A 118 9.19 -14.12 13.75
N LEU A 119 8.34 -13.53 12.91
CA LEU A 119 8.20 -12.09 12.77
C LEU A 119 6.72 -11.71 12.86
N GLY A 120 6.24 -11.50 14.09
CA GLY A 120 5.12 -10.61 14.43
C GLY A 120 3.71 -11.03 14.04
N GLU A 121 2.73 -10.68 14.89
CA GLU A 121 1.31 -10.71 14.54
C GLU A 121 1.04 -9.75 13.37
N VAL A 122 0.31 -10.23 12.35
CA VAL A 122 -0.10 -9.42 11.19
C VAL A 122 -1.58 -9.09 11.31
N LYS A 123 -1.88 -7.81 11.55
CA LYS A 123 -3.28 -7.34 11.51
C LYS A 123 -3.64 -6.99 10.09
N VAL A 124 -4.77 -7.50 9.60
CA VAL A 124 -5.27 -7.23 8.24
C VAL A 124 -6.53 -6.38 8.33
N LEU A 125 -6.43 -5.13 7.86
CA LEU A 125 -7.52 -4.16 7.83
C LEU A 125 -8.02 -4.05 6.38
N ARG A 126 -9.33 -4.14 6.16
CA ARG A 126 -9.89 -4.28 4.80
C ARG A 126 -10.52 -2.99 4.29
N HIS A 127 -10.23 -2.66 3.04
CA HIS A 127 -10.95 -1.69 2.22
C HIS A 127 -11.83 -2.38 1.18
N ASP A 128 -12.74 -1.63 0.56
CA ASP A 128 -13.64 -2.15 -0.48
C ASP A 128 -12.99 -2.08 -1.89
N ASN A 129 -11.83 -1.43 -1.98
CA ASN A 129 -11.01 -1.29 -3.19
C ASN A 129 -9.54 -0.96 -2.81
N ILE A 130 -8.71 -0.67 -3.81
CA ILE A 130 -7.28 -0.36 -3.69
C ILE A 130 -7.04 0.68 -2.59
N VAL A 131 -6.06 0.41 -1.72
CA VAL A 131 -5.53 1.36 -0.75
C VAL A 131 -4.37 2.11 -1.40
N TYR A 132 -4.46 3.43 -1.48
CA TYR A 132 -3.45 4.27 -2.11
C TYR A 132 -2.43 4.83 -1.13
N ASP A 133 -2.82 5.09 0.11
CA ASP A 133 -1.92 5.65 1.12
C ASP A 133 -2.29 5.22 2.54
N VAL A 134 -1.28 5.20 3.41
CA VAL A 134 -1.40 4.85 4.82
C VAL A 134 -0.49 5.75 5.67
N ALA A 135 -0.96 6.15 6.85
CA ALA A 135 -0.20 7.01 7.76
C ALA A 135 -0.45 6.64 9.23
N PHE A 136 0.59 6.60 10.04
CA PHE A 136 0.45 6.58 11.49
C PHE A 136 0.13 7.98 12.03
N SER A 137 -0.64 8.02 13.12
CA SER A 137 -0.67 9.20 13.99
C SER A 137 0.72 9.44 14.61
N PRO A 138 1.06 10.69 14.99
CA PRO A 138 2.35 11.01 15.61
C PRO A 138 2.65 10.24 16.90
N ASP A 139 1.60 9.81 17.62
CA ASP A 139 1.72 8.98 18.83
C ASP A 139 1.73 7.47 18.53
N GLY A 140 1.61 7.07 17.26
CA GLY A 140 1.62 5.68 16.80
C GLY A 140 0.34 4.89 17.11
N ARG A 141 -0.64 5.48 17.80
CA ARG A 141 -1.83 4.75 18.29
C ARG A 141 -2.92 4.57 17.25
N GLN A 142 -2.91 5.38 16.20
CA GLN A 142 -3.92 5.36 15.16
C GLN A 142 -3.30 5.24 13.78
N ILE A 143 -4.08 4.68 12.86
CA ILE A 143 -3.72 4.56 11.45
C ILE A 143 -4.80 5.25 10.63
N LEU A 144 -4.42 6.17 9.74
CA LEU A 144 -5.26 6.59 8.63
C LEU A 144 -4.91 5.80 7.38
N SER A 145 -5.93 5.44 6.62
CA SER A 145 -5.78 4.86 5.28
C SER A 145 -6.82 5.42 4.33
N CYS A 146 -6.45 5.51 3.06
CA CYS A 146 -7.35 5.97 2.00
C CYS A 146 -7.18 5.19 0.71
N GLY A 147 -8.18 5.28 -0.17
CA GLY A 147 -8.15 4.49 -1.39
C GLY A 147 -9.16 4.88 -2.46
N PHE A 148 -9.27 3.99 -3.44
CA PHE A 148 -10.19 4.10 -4.57
C PHE A 148 -11.65 3.84 -4.16
N ASP A 149 -11.89 3.30 -2.96
CA ASP A 149 -13.24 3.13 -2.41
C ASP A 149 -13.85 4.45 -1.90
N LEU A 150 -13.20 5.59 -2.19
CA LEU A 150 -13.63 6.95 -1.86
C LEU A 150 -13.66 7.23 -0.36
N THR A 151 -13.12 6.30 0.44
CA THR A 151 -13.19 6.39 1.90
C THR A 151 -11.82 6.66 2.51
N ILE A 152 -11.87 7.38 3.62
CA ILE A 152 -10.78 7.46 4.57
C ILE A 152 -11.23 6.70 5.81
N ARG A 153 -10.33 5.90 6.35
CA ARG A 153 -10.59 5.04 7.50
C ARG A 153 -9.56 5.33 8.58
N LEU A 154 -10.06 5.48 9.81
CA LEU A 154 -9.26 5.53 11.01
C LEU A 154 -9.32 4.18 11.69
N TRP A 155 -8.17 3.64 12.04
CA TRP A 155 -8.03 2.39 12.76
C TRP A 155 -7.28 2.62 14.06
N ASP A 156 -7.64 1.84 15.07
CA ASP A 156 -6.82 1.67 16.26
C ASP A 156 -5.64 0.75 15.92
N ALA A 157 -4.41 1.21 16.13
CA ALA A 157 -3.21 0.50 15.71
C ALA A 157 -2.99 -0.80 16.50
N ASP A 158 -3.39 -0.81 17.78
CA ASP A 158 -3.18 -1.91 18.71
C ASP A 158 -4.19 -3.05 18.50
N SER A 159 -5.46 -2.74 18.29
CA SER A 159 -6.52 -3.74 18.09
C SER A 159 -6.82 -4.03 16.62
N GLY A 160 -6.42 -3.14 15.69
CA GLY A 160 -6.84 -3.19 14.30
C GLY A 160 -8.33 -2.87 14.09
N ARG A 161 -9.02 -2.37 15.13
CA ARG A 161 -10.45 -2.05 15.03
C ARG A 161 -10.64 -0.78 14.19
N LEU A 162 -11.60 -0.82 13.27
CA LEU A 162 -12.08 0.39 12.59
C LEU A 162 -12.74 1.32 13.62
N VAL A 163 -12.16 2.50 13.79
CA VAL A 163 -12.67 3.56 14.68
C VAL A 163 -13.69 4.41 13.93
N GLN A 164 -13.33 4.84 12.71
CA GLN A 164 -14.18 5.72 11.89
C GLN A 164 -13.99 5.40 10.40
N LYS A 165 -15.07 5.51 9.61
CA LYS A 165 -15.05 5.49 8.14
C LYS A 165 -15.84 6.69 7.63
N PHE A 166 -15.26 7.47 6.73
CA PHE A 166 -15.92 8.64 6.16
C PHE A 166 -15.49 8.89 4.71
N GLN A 167 -16.32 9.63 3.98
CA GLN A 167 -15.96 10.18 2.67
C GLN A 167 -15.20 11.48 2.90
N GLY A 168 -13.95 11.52 2.47
CA GLY A 168 -13.04 12.64 2.71
C GLY A 168 -13.28 13.86 1.83
N THR A 169 -14.11 13.74 0.80
CA THR A 169 -14.25 14.72 -0.28
C THR A 169 -15.72 14.97 -0.60
N ARG A 170 -16.04 16.16 -1.14
CA ARG A 170 -17.43 16.58 -1.41
C ARG A 170 -17.97 16.06 -2.75
N ALA A 171 -17.11 15.53 -3.61
CA ALA A 171 -17.42 15.13 -4.97
C ALA A 171 -17.14 13.64 -5.23
N ASP A 172 -17.20 12.81 -4.18
CA ASP A 172 -16.98 11.37 -4.29
C ASP A 172 -15.67 11.03 -5.02
N LEU A 173 -14.60 11.76 -4.68
CA LEU A 173 -13.28 11.60 -5.29
C LEU A 173 -12.47 10.54 -4.55
N SER A 174 -11.68 9.76 -5.30
CA SER A 174 -10.68 8.87 -4.72
C SER A 174 -9.60 9.69 -4.06
N VAL A 175 -9.19 9.26 -2.86
CA VAL A 175 -8.16 9.92 -2.07
C VAL A 175 -6.86 9.15 -2.29
N HIS A 176 -5.86 9.82 -2.85
CA HIS A 176 -4.60 9.20 -3.28
C HIS A 176 -3.46 9.38 -2.28
N SER A 177 -3.54 10.38 -1.40
CA SER A 177 -2.49 10.61 -0.42
C SER A 177 -2.99 11.33 0.84
N ILE A 178 -2.37 11.00 1.97
CA ILE A 178 -2.67 11.56 3.29
C ILE A 178 -1.37 11.96 4.00
N ALA A 179 -1.38 13.09 4.70
CA ALA A 179 -0.32 13.48 5.63
C ALA A 179 -0.92 13.93 6.96
N TRP A 180 -0.42 13.39 8.08
CA TRP A 180 -0.76 13.83 9.43
C TRP A 180 0.08 15.03 9.86
N SER A 181 -0.53 15.95 10.63
CA SER A 181 0.22 16.97 11.33
C SER A 181 0.93 16.37 12.55
N LYS A 182 2.11 16.88 12.90
CA LYS A 182 2.91 16.39 14.05
C LYS A 182 2.20 16.49 15.40
N ASP A 183 1.26 17.42 15.55
CA ASP A 183 0.45 17.58 16.77
C ASP A 183 -0.71 16.59 16.88
N GLY A 184 -0.95 15.78 15.85
CA GLY A 184 -2.01 14.79 15.85
C GLY A 184 -3.41 15.33 15.57
N ARG A 185 -3.54 16.64 15.31
CA ARG A 185 -4.86 17.27 15.22
C ARG A 185 -5.44 17.27 13.81
N TYR A 186 -4.59 17.43 12.82
CA TYR A 186 -4.99 17.65 11.44
C TYR A 186 -4.44 16.59 10.49
N ALA A 187 -5.15 16.38 9.39
CA ALA A 187 -4.66 15.64 8.24
C ALA A 187 -4.90 16.44 6.96
N VAL A 188 -3.93 16.42 6.06
CA VAL A 188 -4.08 16.92 4.68
C VAL A 188 -4.37 15.74 3.78
N LEU A 189 -5.37 15.92 2.92
CA LEU A 189 -5.88 14.91 2.01
C LEU A 189 -5.68 15.38 0.57
N GLY A 190 -5.04 14.57 -0.26
CA GLY A 190 -4.93 14.77 -1.69
C GLY A 190 -5.85 13.82 -2.44
N ALA A 191 -6.80 14.37 -3.19
CA ALA A 191 -7.79 13.60 -3.92
C ALA A 191 -7.90 14.02 -5.38
N GLY A 192 -8.54 13.18 -6.19
CA GLY A 192 -8.97 13.57 -7.53
C GLY A 192 -9.55 12.43 -8.34
N GLN A 193 -10.14 12.76 -9.48
CA GLN A 193 -10.70 11.79 -10.42
C GLN A 193 -9.74 11.58 -11.59
N TYR A 194 -9.55 10.35 -12.07
CA TYR A 194 -8.74 10.11 -13.27
C TYR A 194 -9.14 11.04 -14.43
N ARG A 195 -8.17 11.85 -14.92
CA ARG A 195 -8.38 12.90 -15.95
C ARG A 195 -9.47 13.93 -15.60
N GLY A 196 -9.63 14.24 -14.31
CA GLY A 196 -10.60 15.20 -13.81
C GLY A 196 -10.02 16.12 -12.75
N THR A 197 -10.89 16.63 -11.89
CA THR A 197 -10.52 17.59 -10.87
C THR A 197 -9.73 16.94 -9.73
N GLY A 198 -8.81 17.70 -9.16
CA GLY A 198 -8.13 17.38 -7.91
C GLY A 198 -8.60 18.30 -6.79
N GLN A 199 -8.51 17.81 -5.56
CA GLN A 199 -8.82 18.58 -4.35
C GLN A 199 -7.72 18.37 -3.33
N VAL A 200 -7.40 19.43 -2.59
CA VAL A 200 -6.59 19.34 -1.36
C VAL A 200 -7.43 19.84 -0.20
N ILE A 201 -7.61 19.01 0.82
CA ILE A 201 -8.50 19.30 1.95
C ILE A 201 -7.72 19.17 3.25
N LEU A 202 -7.87 20.15 4.15
CA LEU A 202 -7.43 20.09 5.53
C LEU A 202 -8.58 19.59 6.40
N TRP A 203 -8.28 18.59 7.22
CA TRP A 203 -9.26 17.85 7.99
C TRP A 203 -8.91 17.85 9.48
N ASP A 204 -9.87 18.10 10.36
CA ASP A 204 -9.69 17.98 11.81
C ASP A 204 -10.03 16.55 12.21
N VAL A 205 -9.00 15.80 12.65
CA VAL A 205 -9.10 14.37 12.96
C VAL A 205 -9.79 14.14 14.30
N GLN A 206 -9.84 15.14 15.19
CA GLN A 206 -10.55 15.02 16.48
C GLN A 206 -12.05 15.27 16.30
N GLN A 207 -12.40 16.25 15.48
CA GLN A 207 -13.79 16.65 15.23
C GLN A 207 -14.42 15.94 14.03
N TRP A 208 -13.63 15.20 13.25
CA TRP A 208 -14.06 14.48 12.05
C TRP A 208 -14.77 15.35 11.01
N LYS A 209 -14.18 16.50 10.70
CA LYS A 209 -14.76 17.46 9.74
C LYS A 209 -13.72 18.12 8.85
N ASP A 210 -14.15 18.51 7.66
CA ASP A 210 -13.37 19.35 6.77
C ASP A 210 -13.24 20.76 7.38
N VAL A 211 -12.01 21.16 7.63
CA VAL A 211 -11.68 22.49 8.16
C VAL A 211 -11.54 23.49 7.02
N ARG A 212 -10.91 23.06 5.94
CA ARG A 212 -10.49 23.96 4.88
C ARG A 212 -10.33 23.23 3.54
N HIS A 213 -10.80 23.88 2.49
CA HIS A 213 -10.57 23.47 1.11
C HIS A 213 -9.47 24.36 0.56
N MET A 214 -8.31 23.77 0.23
CA MET A 214 -7.13 24.52 -0.23
C MET A 214 -7.13 24.74 -1.75
N GLY A 215 -8.19 24.31 -2.43
CA GLY A 215 -8.46 24.60 -3.83
C GLY A 215 -9.00 23.41 -4.61
N GLU A 216 -9.55 23.71 -5.77
CA GLU A 216 -9.85 22.73 -6.81
C GLU A 216 -8.86 22.91 -7.96
N PHE A 217 -8.31 21.80 -8.44
CA PHE A 217 -7.28 21.77 -9.47
C PHE A 217 -7.83 21.06 -10.68
N GLY A 218 -7.43 21.49 -11.89
CA GLY A 218 -7.82 20.81 -13.12
C GLY A 218 -7.21 19.41 -13.32
N ASN A 219 -6.44 18.93 -12.34
CA ASN A 219 -5.74 17.65 -12.38
C ASN A 219 -5.74 16.99 -10.98
N PRO A 220 -5.77 15.66 -10.90
CA PRO A 220 -5.79 14.94 -9.62
C PRO A 220 -4.56 15.20 -8.78
N ILE A 221 -4.77 15.34 -7.48
CA ILE A 221 -3.70 15.38 -6.49
C ILE A 221 -3.29 13.95 -6.17
N VAL A 222 -1.99 13.68 -6.27
CA VAL A 222 -1.42 12.33 -6.13
C VAL A 222 -0.52 12.20 -4.90
N ARG A 223 0.04 13.31 -4.40
CA ARG A 223 0.90 13.33 -3.22
C ARG A 223 0.68 14.59 -2.40
N VAL A 224 0.72 14.46 -1.08
CA VAL A 224 0.67 15.58 -0.13
C VAL A 224 1.72 15.41 0.96
N ALA A 225 2.18 16.51 1.55
CA ALA A 225 2.97 16.50 2.77
C ALA A 225 2.70 17.76 3.61
N ILE A 226 2.94 17.66 4.92
CA ILE A 226 2.86 18.78 5.87
C ILE A 226 4.27 19.13 6.34
N SER A 227 4.57 20.42 6.51
CA SER A 227 5.88 20.85 7.01
C SER A 227 6.11 20.39 8.46
N PRO A 228 7.37 20.16 8.86
CA PRO A 228 7.71 19.75 10.22
C PRO A 228 7.15 20.66 11.32
N ASP A 229 7.03 21.97 11.05
CA ASP A 229 6.44 22.95 11.97
C ASP A 229 4.90 23.00 11.94
N GLY A 230 4.25 22.21 11.09
CA GLY A 230 2.80 22.11 10.95
C GLY A 230 2.12 23.31 10.29
N LYS A 231 2.87 24.25 9.70
CA LYS A 231 2.32 25.51 9.17
C LYS A 231 2.04 25.48 7.68
N LEU A 232 2.74 24.63 6.94
CA LEU A 232 2.64 24.56 5.48
C LEU A 232 2.15 23.18 5.03
N ALA A 233 1.51 23.14 3.89
CA ALA A 233 1.26 21.92 3.14
C ALA A 233 1.79 22.06 1.72
N ILE A 234 2.30 20.98 1.16
CA ILE A 234 2.61 20.87 -0.27
C ILE A 234 1.79 19.74 -0.88
N ALA A 235 1.46 19.89 -2.15
CA ALA A 235 0.85 18.84 -2.93
C ALA A 235 1.39 18.82 -4.35
N GLY A 236 1.38 17.64 -4.94
CA GLY A 236 1.73 17.39 -6.34
C GLY A 236 0.60 16.75 -7.11
N ASN A 237 0.43 17.13 -8.37
CA ASN A 237 -0.61 16.60 -9.24
C ASN A 237 -0.06 15.69 -10.37
N THR A 238 -0.98 15.12 -11.16
CA THR A 238 -0.63 14.23 -12.29
C THR A 238 0.10 14.91 -13.44
N GLU A 239 0.14 16.25 -13.50
CA GLU A 239 0.79 17.02 -14.57
C GLU A 239 2.06 17.74 -14.08
N GLY A 240 2.63 17.27 -12.96
CA GLY A 240 3.92 17.78 -12.48
C GLY A 240 3.86 19.19 -11.90
N MET A 241 2.67 19.70 -11.56
CA MET A 241 2.52 20.93 -10.80
C MET A 241 2.66 20.63 -9.31
N LEU A 242 3.52 21.40 -8.65
CA LEU A 242 3.65 21.45 -7.20
C LEU A 242 3.01 22.74 -6.69
N THR A 243 2.35 22.69 -5.54
CA THR A 243 1.74 23.87 -4.92
C THR A 243 1.92 23.81 -3.41
N CYS A 244 2.18 24.97 -2.80
CA CYS A 244 2.43 25.14 -1.38
C CYS A 244 1.37 26.09 -0.81
N TRP A 245 0.80 25.75 0.35
CA TRP A 245 -0.18 26.56 1.07
C TRP A 245 0.24 26.81 2.50
N ASP A 246 -0.21 27.94 3.02
CA ASP A 246 -0.30 28.18 4.45
C ASP A 246 -1.52 27.45 5.01
N LEU A 247 -1.32 26.52 5.94
CA LEU A 247 -2.37 25.68 6.51
C LEU A 247 -3.38 26.46 7.36
N SER A 248 -2.94 27.54 7.99
CA SER A 248 -3.80 28.34 8.87
C SER A 248 -4.82 29.15 8.09
N THR A 249 -4.42 29.69 6.94
CA THR A 249 -5.23 30.57 6.10
C THR A 249 -5.83 29.87 4.89
N GLY A 250 -5.22 28.78 4.42
CA GLY A 250 -5.53 28.14 3.14
C GLY A 250 -5.02 28.93 1.93
N ARG A 251 -4.24 30.01 2.14
CA ARG A 251 -3.67 30.77 1.02
C ARG A 251 -2.53 30.00 0.38
N GLU A 252 -2.55 29.99 -0.93
CA GLU A 252 -1.41 29.57 -1.72
C GLU A 252 -0.23 30.52 -1.50
N ILE A 253 0.94 29.93 -1.26
CA ILE A 253 2.21 30.62 -1.08
C ILE A 253 2.99 30.63 -2.39
N SER A 254 3.07 29.47 -3.05
CA SER A 254 3.82 29.33 -4.29
C SER A 254 3.39 28.11 -5.10
N ARG A 255 3.75 28.12 -6.39
CA ARG A 255 3.60 27.01 -7.33
C ARG A 255 4.87 26.81 -8.13
N LEU A 256 5.14 25.56 -8.52
CA LEU A 256 6.25 25.19 -9.38
C LEU A 256 5.78 24.19 -10.45
N GLN A 257 5.93 24.55 -11.72
CA GLN A 257 5.79 23.61 -12.83
C GLN A 257 7.15 22.93 -13.06
N THR A 258 7.21 21.62 -12.83
CA THR A 258 8.48 20.87 -12.80
C THR A 258 9.04 20.50 -14.18
N GLY A 259 8.27 20.74 -15.25
CA GLY A 259 8.56 20.26 -16.61
C GLY A 259 8.39 18.75 -16.82
N GLY A 260 8.10 17.99 -15.76
CA GLY A 260 7.71 16.59 -15.80
C GLY A 260 6.19 16.38 -15.78
N ARG A 261 5.78 15.11 -15.82
CA ARG A 261 4.41 14.65 -15.53
C ARG A 261 4.43 13.78 -14.28
N GLY A 262 3.28 13.57 -13.66
CA GLY A 262 3.10 12.63 -12.55
C GLY A 262 4.05 12.84 -11.39
N VAL A 263 3.67 13.67 -10.41
CA VAL A 263 4.43 13.75 -9.16
C VAL A 263 4.36 12.40 -8.43
N ARG A 264 5.53 11.77 -8.21
CA ARG A 264 5.64 10.47 -7.54
C ARG A 264 5.84 10.59 -6.03
N HIS A 265 6.56 11.62 -5.61
CA HIS A 265 6.89 11.82 -4.19
C HIS A 265 7.13 13.30 -3.88
N VAL A 266 6.80 13.71 -2.66
CA VAL A 266 7.13 15.02 -2.09
C VAL A 266 7.50 14.86 -0.63
N ALA A 267 8.50 15.59 -0.15
CA ALA A 267 8.90 15.60 1.25
C ALA A 267 9.49 16.95 1.65
N PHE A 268 9.08 17.47 2.80
CA PHE A 268 9.69 18.68 3.36
C PHE A 268 11.07 18.40 3.94
N ALA A 269 11.97 19.38 3.82
CA ALA A 269 13.18 19.45 4.62
C ALA A 269 12.84 19.88 6.06
N PRO A 270 13.67 19.50 7.06
CA PRO A 270 13.53 19.93 8.44
C PRO A 270 13.46 21.46 8.62
N ASP A 271 14.07 22.22 7.72
CA ASP A 271 14.11 23.68 7.75
C ASP A 271 12.78 24.37 7.39
N CYS A 272 11.78 23.60 6.93
CA CYS A 272 10.46 24.08 6.47
C CYS A 272 10.51 25.11 5.32
N ARG A 273 11.65 25.25 4.64
CA ARG A 273 11.88 26.17 3.51
C ARG A 273 12.09 25.41 2.21
N HIS A 274 12.64 24.21 2.29
CA HIS A 274 12.89 23.37 1.14
C HIS A 274 11.99 22.13 1.15
N ALA A 275 11.70 21.62 -0.05
CA ALA A 275 11.05 20.34 -0.24
C ALA A 275 11.72 19.59 -1.40
N ALA A 276 11.87 18.29 -1.26
CA ALA A 276 12.31 17.39 -2.31
C ALA A 276 11.08 16.86 -3.02
N TYR A 277 11.18 16.71 -4.32
CA TYR A 277 10.15 16.07 -5.12
C TYR A 277 10.74 15.12 -6.14
N VAL A 278 9.93 14.17 -6.56
CA VAL A 278 10.22 13.24 -7.65
C VAL A 278 9.07 13.31 -8.65
N VAL A 279 9.40 13.46 -9.94
CA VAL A 279 8.45 13.49 -11.06
C VAL A 279 8.86 12.53 -12.16
N GLU A 280 7.91 12.08 -12.97
CA GLU A 280 8.23 11.43 -14.24
C GLU A 280 8.64 12.48 -15.27
N ALA A 281 9.73 12.24 -15.99
CA ALA A 281 10.21 13.13 -17.04
C ALA A 281 10.48 12.35 -18.33
N LYS A 282 10.69 13.11 -19.43
CA LYS A 282 11.05 12.52 -20.72
C LYS A 282 12.46 11.92 -20.61
N GLY A 283 12.55 10.59 -20.62
CA GLY A 283 13.82 9.86 -20.46
C GLY A 283 14.04 9.21 -19.08
N GLY A 284 13.04 9.26 -18.19
CA GLY A 284 13.09 8.62 -16.88
C GLY A 284 12.55 9.53 -15.78
N ALA A 285 12.42 9.01 -14.56
CA ALA A 285 12.08 9.86 -13.43
C ALA A 285 13.21 10.84 -13.08
N ARG A 286 12.86 11.97 -12.47
CA ARG A 286 13.75 13.07 -12.08
C ARG A 286 13.43 13.50 -10.66
N GLY A 287 14.46 13.75 -9.84
CA GLY A 287 14.32 14.35 -8.51
C GLY A 287 14.94 15.74 -8.44
N ALA A 288 14.32 16.67 -7.71
CA ALA A 288 14.88 17.99 -7.46
C ALA A 288 14.43 18.58 -6.09
N VAL A 289 15.12 19.63 -5.65
CA VAL A 289 14.80 20.43 -4.46
C VAL A 289 14.12 21.73 -4.91
N TRP A 290 12.99 22.03 -4.26
CA TRP A 290 12.17 23.21 -4.43
C TRP A 290 12.25 24.11 -3.19
N ASN A 291 12.40 25.42 -3.40
CA ASN A 291 12.17 26.40 -2.33
C ASN A 291 10.67 26.74 -2.26
N VAL A 292 10.00 26.24 -1.22
CA VAL A 292 8.52 26.28 -1.13
C VAL A 292 7.94 27.68 -0.90
N ARG A 293 8.78 28.68 -0.57
CA ARG A 293 8.34 30.07 -0.38
C ARG A 293 8.68 30.94 -1.58
N ALA A 294 9.88 30.77 -2.14
CA ALA A 294 10.31 31.52 -3.32
C ALA A 294 9.69 30.99 -4.62
N GLY A 295 9.24 29.72 -4.64
CA GLY A 295 8.55 29.12 -5.79
C GLY A 295 9.46 28.50 -6.85
N GLY A 296 10.79 28.58 -6.70
CA GLY A 296 11.76 28.12 -7.69
C GLY A 296 12.40 26.78 -7.35
N GLU A 297 12.75 26.01 -8.39
CA GLU A 297 13.68 24.88 -8.26
C GLU A 297 15.06 25.42 -7.87
N VAL A 298 15.64 24.84 -6.82
CA VAL A 298 16.95 25.23 -6.29
C VAL A 298 18.05 24.35 -6.89
N ARG A 299 17.78 23.04 -7.01
CA ARG A 299 18.79 22.06 -7.42
C ARG A 299 18.17 20.77 -7.93
N GLU A 300 18.75 20.22 -8.99
CA GLU A 300 18.46 18.86 -9.45
C GLU A 300 19.23 17.84 -8.58
N ILE A 301 18.54 16.82 -8.08
CA ILE A 301 19.09 15.80 -7.17
C ILE A 301 19.66 14.60 -7.95
N THR A 302 19.06 14.22 -9.08
CA THR A 302 19.40 12.96 -9.77
C THR A 302 19.45 13.16 -11.28
N LYS A 303 20.65 13.08 -11.86
CA LYS A 303 20.86 13.11 -13.32
C LYS A 303 20.86 11.73 -13.99
N ALA A 304 20.86 10.64 -13.23
CA ALA A 304 20.70 9.30 -13.79
C ALA A 304 20.11 8.32 -12.78
N VAL A 305 19.18 7.49 -13.29
CA VAL A 305 18.48 6.34 -12.69
C VAL A 305 17.21 6.66 -11.87
N GLU A 306 16.08 6.31 -12.50
CA GLU A 306 14.68 6.49 -12.09
C GLU A 306 14.41 6.56 -10.57
N PRO A 307 14.43 7.76 -9.95
CA PRO A 307 14.03 7.92 -8.56
C PRO A 307 12.56 7.53 -8.34
N LEU A 308 12.32 6.91 -7.19
CA LEU A 308 11.00 6.50 -6.70
C LEU A 308 10.52 7.44 -5.59
N ALA A 309 11.41 7.74 -4.64
CA ALA A 309 11.17 8.67 -3.56
C ALA A 309 12.48 9.31 -3.10
N ALA A 310 12.37 10.48 -2.47
CA ALA A 310 13.48 11.20 -1.88
C ALA A 310 13.03 11.83 -0.55
N VAL A 311 13.84 11.67 0.50
CA VAL A 311 13.59 12.27 1.81
C VAL A 311 14.85 12.92 2.36
N PHE A 312 14.69 13.96 3.16
CA PHE A 312 15.79 14.61 3.87
C PHE A 312 16.14 13.84 5.14
N VAL A 313 17.44 13.71 5.41
CA VAL A 313 18.00 13.11 6.63
C VAL A 313 19.15 13.96 7.16
N ALA A 314 19.72 13.55 8.29
CA ALA A 314 20.86 14.24 8.93
C ALA A 314 20.59 15.76 9.13
N GLY A 315 19.41 16.08 9.67
CA GLY A 315 18.99 17.47 9.90
C GLY A 315 18.73 18.29 8.63
N GLY A 316 18.67 17.66 7.46
CA GLY A 316 18.43 18.32 6.17
C GLY A 316 19.67 18.47 5.29
N SER A 317 20.86 18.07 5.78
CA SER A 317 22.11 18.15 5.01
C SER A 317 22.25 17.05 3.94
N LYS A 318 21.47 15.97 4.05
CA LYS A 318 21.55 14.83 3.14
C LYS A 318 20.17 14.44 2.64
N LEU A 319 20.13 13.87 1.44
CA LEU A 319 18.96 13.24 0.85
C LEU A 319 19.19 11.74 0.71
N LEU A 320 18.24 10.93 1.16
CA LEU A 320 18.16 9.52 0.78
C LEU A 320 17.20 9.40 -0.40
N VAL A 321 17.67 8.78 -1.47
CA VAL A 321 16.92 8.58 -2.71
C VAL A 321 16.84 7.10 -3.00
N ALA A 322 15.62 6.54 -3.04
CA ALA A 322 15.40 5.19 -3.52
C ALA A 322 15.19 5.23 -5.04
N CYS A 323 15.87 4.34 -5.75
CA CYS A 323 15.88 4.30 -7.21
C CYS A 323 15.32 2.96 -7.75
N GLY A 324 14.78 2.99 -8.97
CA GLY A 324 14.17 1.85 -9.64
C GLY A 324 15.13 0.71 -9.97
N ASP A 325 16.44 0.96 -9.97
CA ASP A 325 17.50 -0.05 -10.10
C ASP A 325 17.70 -0.88 -8.82
N GLY A 326 16.96 -0.57 -7.75
CA GLY A 326 17.14 -1.18 -6.44
C GLY A 326 18.33 -0.60 -5.68
N ALA A 327 18.87 0.56 -6.06
CA ALA A 327 19.84 1.25 -5.23
C ALA A 327 19.16 2.30 -4.35
N MET A 328 19.75 2.53 -3.19
CA MET A 328 19.50 3.65 -2.33
C MET A 328 20.75 4.53 -2.31
N ARG A 329 20.58 5.78 -2.74
CA ARG A 329 21.67 6.75 -2.89
C ARG A 329 21.55 7.80 -1.80
N THR A 330 22.66 8.12 -1.15
CA THR A 330 22.78 9.25 -0.24
C THR A 330 23.44 10.39 -0.99
N ILE A 331 22.76 11.53 -1.04
CA ILE A 331 23.19 12.70 -1.79
C ILE A 331 23.38 13.85 -0.82
N ASP A 332 24.49 14.56 -0.94
CA ASP A 332 24.72 15.79 -0.20
C ASP A 332 23.85 16.91 -0.78
N VAL A 333 23.09 17.62 0.06
CA VAL A 333 22.12 18.63 -0.41
C VAL A 333 22.82 19.87 -0.97
N ASP A 334 23.97 20.23 -0.43
CA ASP A 334 24.69 21.45 -0.78
C ASP A 334 25.51 21.27 -2.07
N THR A 335 26.15 20.13 -2.24
CA THR A 335 26.95 19.82 -3.43
C THR A 335 26.13 19.13 -4.53
N GLY A 336 25.08 18.38 -4.17
CA GLY A 336 24.34 17.52 -5.10
C GLY A 336 25.09 16.25 -5.49
N GLU A 337 26.21 15.95 -4.84
CA GLU A 337 27.02 14.78 -5.12
C GLU A 337 26.52 13.54 -4.38
N GLU A 338 26.60 12.39 -5.04
CA GLU A 338 26.37 11.10 -4.39
C GLU A 338 27.57 10.78 -3.48
N ILE A 339 27.29 10.62 -2.19
CA ILE A 339 28.31 10.39 -1.15
C ILE A 339 28.29 8.96 -0.60
N ALA A 340 27.21 8.21 -0.81
CA ALA A 340 27.13 6.80 -0.46
C ALA A 340 26.04 6.09 -1.28
N GLN A 341 26.26 4.79 -1.53
CA GLN A 341 25.29 3.92 -2.18
C GLN A 341 25.12 2.64 -1.36
N SER A 342 23.88 2.22 -1.17
CA SER A 342 23.54 0.91 -0.63
C SER A 342 22.49 0.22 -1.50
N ARG A 343 22.38 -1.11 -1.40
CA ARG A 343 21.44 -1.87 -2.22
C ARG A 343 20.16 -2.12 -1.43
N ILE A 344 19.02 -1.86 -2.05
CA ILE A 344 17.68 -2.27 -1.62
C ILE A 344 17.10 -3.25 -2.65
N ALA A 345 15.92 -3.81 -2.38
CA ALA A 345 15.31 -4.79 -3.29
C ALA A 345 15.09 -4.20 -4.70
N PRO A 346 15.51 -4.90 -5.77
CA PRO A 346 15.07 -4.59 -7.13
C PRO A 346 13.54 -4.70 -7.20
N GLY A 347 12.86 -3.67 -7.70
CA GLY A 347 11.39 -3.69 -7.88
C GLY A 347 10.57 -3.07 -6.74
N ALA A 348 11.20 -2.31 -5.84
CA ALA A 348 10.47 -1.44 -4.91
C ALA A 348 9.53 -0.49 -5.69
N ARG A 349 8.28 -0.37 -5.25
CA ARG A 349 7.26 0.53 -5.80
C ARG A 349 7.03 1.75 -4.92
N CYS A 350 7.25 1.59 -3.62
CA CYS A 350 7.17 2.64 -2.63
C CYS A 350 8.24 2.42 -1.56
N VAL A 351 8.61 3.49 -0.86
CA VAL A 351 9.54 3.47 0.26
C VAL A 351 9.12 4.50 1.30
N ALA A 352 9.39 4.20 2.56
CA ALA A 352 9.33 5.15 3.66
C ALA A 352 10.59 5.00 4.52
N PHE A 353 10.95 6.08 5.22
CA PHE A 353 12.13 6.13 6.07
C PHE A 353 11.72 6.44 7.51
N SER A 354 12.53 5.99 8.47
CA SER A 354 12.42 6.46 9.85
C SER A 354 12.82 7.94 9.94
N GLU A 355 12.33 8.65 10.95
CA GLU A 355 12.63 10.08 11.14
C GLU A 355 14.14 10.36 11.26
N ASP A 356 14.91 9.42 11.82
CA ASP A 356 16.36 9.48 11.93
C ASP A 356 17.12 9.01 10.67
N GLY A 357 16.41 8.50 9.66
CA GLY A 357 16.97 8.00 8.41
C GLY A 357 17.79 6.70 8.52
N ARG A 358 17.78 6.03 9.68
CA ARG A 358 18.54 4.78 9.88
C ARG A 358 17.87 3.57 9.24
N TRP A 359 16.55 3.63 9.09
CA TRP A 359 15.73 2.53 8.62
C TRP A 359 14.92 2.95 7.40
N ALA A 360 14.78 2.02 6.47
CA ALA A 360 13.88 2.16 5.33
C ALA A 360 12.95 0.95 5.26
N VAL A 361 11.72 1.19 4.83
CA VAL A 361 10.76 0.14 4.48
C VAL A 361 10.40 0.30 3.03
N THR A 362 10.44 -0.79 2.27
CA THR A 362 10.06 -0.81 0.86
C THR A 362 8.86 -1.73 0.64
N GLY A 363 7.91 -1.29 -0.18
CA GLY A 363 6.85 -2.15 -0.72
C GLY A 363 7.15 -2.56 -2.15
N GLU A 364 7.01 -3.84 -2.48
CA GLU A 364 7.35 -4.41 -3.79
C GLU A 364 6.11 -4.68 -4.66
N SER A 365 6.32 -4.80 -5.98
CA SER A 365 5.29 -5.25 -6.92
C SER A 365 4.84 -6.70 -6.68
N THR A 366 5.67 -7.50 -6.00
CA THR A 366 5.40 -8.89 -5.63
C THR A 366 4.46 -9.04 -4.44
N GLY A 367 4.21 -7.96 -3.69
CA GLY A 367 3.47 -7.99 -2.42
C GLY A 367 4.36 -8.01 -1.17
N ALA A 368 5.67 -8.14 -1.32
CA ALA A 368 6.57 -8.14 -0.17
C ALA A 368 6.76 -6.74 0.42
N VAL A 369 6.97 -6.71 1.74
CA VAL A 369 7.39 -5.53 2.48
C VAL A 369 8.72 -5.82 3.16
N CYS A 370 9.76 -5.07 2.82
CA CYS A 370 11.11 -5.30 3.32
C CYS A 370 11.57 -4.15 4.21
N VAL A 371 12.27 -4.47 5.30
CA VAL A 371 12.85 -3.51 6.23
C VAL A 371 14.37 -3.56 6.10
N TRP A 372 15.00 -2.39 5.99
CA TRP A 372 16.40 -2.22 5.65
C TRP A 372 17.12 -1.36 6.68
N ASN A 373 18.33 -1.78 7.05
CA ASN A 373 19.29 -0.87 7.65
C ASN A 373 19.94 -0.02 6.54
N VAL A 374 19.72 1.29 6.57
CA VAL A 374 20.15 2.21 5.51
C VAL A 374 21.67 2.25 5.38
N ALA A 375 22.37 2.35 6.52
CA ALA A 375 23.81 2.52 6.57
C ALA A 375 24.57 1.28 6.08
N ARG A 376 24.05 0.08 6.39
CA ARG A 376 24.67 -1.20 6.00
C ARG A 376 24.18 -1.73 4.66
N GLY A 377 23.02 -1.26 4.16
CA GLY A 377 22.39 -1.84 2.96
C GLY A 377 21.89 -3.27 3.19
N GLU A 378 21.57 -3.61 4.45
CA GLU A 378 21.17 -4.96 4.83
C GLU A 378 19.66 -5.04 5.02
N GLN A 379 19.03 -6.03 4.39
CA GLN A 379 17.65 -6.38 4.67
C GLN A 379 17.58 -7.08 6.03
N ILE A 380 16.90 -6.49 7.00
CA ILE A 380 16.77 -7.05 8.36
C ILE A 380 15.46 -7.81 8.57
N ALA A 381 14.44 -7.53 7.76
CA ALA A 381 13.18 -8.25 7.76
C ALA A 381 12.54 -8.23 6.37
N ARG A 382 11.79 -9.29 6.07
CA ARG A 382 10.92 -9.39 4.90
C ARG A 382 9.60 -9.99 5.33
N PHE A 383 8.54 -9.25 5.06
CA PHE A 383 7.17 -9.64 5.34
C PHE A 383 6.49 -10.04 4.04
N GLU A 384 5.93 -11.24 4.05
CA GLU A 384 5.14 -11.77 2.95
C GLU A 384 3.66 -11.77 3.35
N GLY A 385 2.78 -11.44 2.39
CA GLY A 385 1.36 -11.63 2.61
C GLY A 385 0.45 -10.77 1.75
N HIS A 386 0.87 -9.58 1.29
CA HIS A 386 0.07 -8.92 0.24
C HIS A 386 0.10 -9.80 -1.01
N ILE A 387 -1.07 -9.96 -1.64
CA ILE A 387 -1.21 -10.82 -2.83
C ILE A 387 -1.14 -10.03 -4.14
N ARG A 388 -0.93 -8.72 -4.04
CA ARG A 388 -0.77 -7.76 -5.13
C ARG A 388 0.20 -6.65 -4.71
N GLU A 389 0.45 -5.71 -5.60
CA GLU A 389 1.43 -4.64 -5.41
C GLU A 389 1.20 -3.84 -4.12
N VAL A 390 2.29 -3.60 -3.38
CA VAL A 390 2.31 -2.68 -2.24
C VAL A 390 2.65 -1.28 -2.75
N VAL A 391 1.77 -0.32 -2.51
CA VAL A 391 1.90 1.04 -3.04
C VAL A 391 2.04 2.11 -1.97
N ALA A 392 1.82 1.74 -0.71
CA ALA A 392 2.06 2.60 0.44
C ALA A 392 2.72 1.80 1.57
N VAL A 393 3.72 2.38 2.21
CA VAL A 393 4.38 1.82 3.39
C VAL A 393 4.74 2.95 4.34
N THR A 394 4.73 2.71 5.65
CA THR A 394 5.33 3.63 6.64
C THR A 394 5.76 2.89 7.91
N ILE A 395 6.65 3.51 8.67
CA ILE A 395 7.21 3.00 9.92
C ILE A 395 6.51 3.73 11.08
N ALA A 396 6.12 2.99 12.11
CA ALA A 396 5.60 3.57 13.34
C ALA A 396 6.65 4.48 14.00
N PRO A 397 6.25 5.60 14.65
CA PRO A 397 7.20 6.49 15.33
C PRO A 397 8.06 5.80 16.41
N ASP A 398 7.55 4.73 17.02
CA ASP A 398 8.26 3.93 18.02
C ASP A 398 9.21 2.87 17.43
N GLY A 399 9.23 2.72 16.10
CA GLY A 399 10.04 1.74 15.38
C GLY A 399 9.61 0.28 15.59
N ARG A 400 8.46 0.01 16.20
CA ARG A 400 8.02 -1.37 16.53
C ARG A 400 7.09 -1.96 15.50
N SER A 401 6.51 -1.14 14.64
CA SER A 401 5.57 -1.61 13.62
C SER A 401 5.79 -0.94 12.28
N VAL A 402 5.38 -1.63 11.24
CA VAL A 402 5.31 -1.15 9.86
C VAL A 402 3.88 -1.30 9.41
N ILE A 403 3.37 -0.33 8.66
CA ILE A 403 2.10 -0.49 7.95
C ILE A 403 2.30 -0.45 6.46
N SER A 404 1.48 -1.18 5.75
CA SER A 404 1.48 -1.20 4.28
C SER A 404 0.07 -1.23 3.72
N GLY A 405 -0.12 -0.59 2.57
CA GLY A 405 -1.37 -0.55 1.82
C GLY A 405 -1.12 -0.95 0.36
N GLY A 406 -2.06 -1.67 -0.24
CA GLY A 406 -1.84 -2.27 -1.56
C GLY A 406 -3.07 -2.45 -2.44
N TYR A 407 -2.79 -3.00 -3.62
CA TYR A 407 -3.77 -3.34 -4.65
C TYR A 407 -4.62 -4.56 -4.30
N ASP A 408 -4.30 -5.24 -3.19
CA ASP A 408 -5.12 -6.32 -2.62
C ASP A 408 -6.23 -5.80 -1.69
N HIS A 409 -6.42 -4.48 -1.64
CA HIS A 409 -7.46 -3.80 -0.86
C HIS A 409 -7.26 -3.95 0.65
N THR A 410 -6.05 -4.26 1.09
CA THR A 410 -5.74 -4.39 2.52
C THR A 410 -4.76 -3.33 2.97
N VAL A 411 -4.93 -2.91 4.22
CA VAL A 411 -3.86 -2.36 5.05
C VAL A 411 -3.36 -3.50 5.92
N ARG A 412 -2.04 -3.63 6.08
CA ARG A 412 -1.44 -4.61 6.98
C ARG A 412 -0.58 -3.91 8.00
N VAL A 413 -0.65 -4.37 9.25
CA VAL A 413 0.22 -3.94 10.34
C VAL A 413 1.17 -5.09 10.66
N TRP A 414 2.46 -4.85 10.50
CA TRP A 414 3.53 -5.80 10.74
C TRP A 414 4.27 -5.42 12.01
N THR A 415 4.44 -6.37 12.92
CA THR A 415 5.24 -6.13 14.13
C THR A 415 6.70 -6.49 13.87
N ILE A 416 7.62 -5.63 14.29
CA ILE A 416 9.07 -5.88 14.28
C ILE A 416 9.46 -6.36 15.69
N PRO A 417 9.75 -7.66 15.89
CA PRO A 417 10.15 -8.16 17.20
C PRO A 417 11.41 -7.45 17.71
N GLY A 418 11.34 -6.95 18.95
CA GLY A 418 12.43 -6.18 19.55
C GLY A 418 12.53 -4.72 19.09
N GLY A 419 11.77 -4.32 18.07
CA GLY A 419 11.77 -3.00 17.48
C GLY A 419 13.04 -2.66 16.70
N LEU A 420 12.98 -1.58 15.93
CA LEU A 420 14.12 -0.95 15.30
C LEU A 420 14.89 -0.14 16.36
N LYS A 421 16.18 -0.44 16.57
CA LYS A 421 17.02 0.16 17.62
C LYS A 421 18.24 0.88 17.05
#